data_AF-A0A9X1KN47-F1
#
_entry.id   AF-A0A9X1KN47-F1
#
_cell.length_a   1.000
_cell.length_b   1.000
_cell.length_c   1.000
_cell.angle_alpha   90.00
_cell.angle_beta   90.00
_cell.angle_gamma   90.00
#
_symmetry.space_group_name_H-M   'P 1'
#
loop_
_entity.id
_entity.type
_entity.pdbx_description
1 polymer ?
#
loop_
_entity_poly.entity_id
_entity_poly.type
_entity_poly.pdbx_seq_one_letter_code
_entity_poly.pdbx_strand_id
1 'polypeptide(L)'
;METAFFLAMGWCGTKYPGWWKKFFKNPPIPEPEPWWIIATIGLGLIAGLAGGTIFSIAIRNSPFFAGQAAIASGLFAFGTANIVTGIATSFRN
;
A
#
# COMPACT_ATOMS: atom_id res chain seq x y z
N MET A 1 1.49 -14.10 9.56
CA MET A 1 0.56 -13.04 9.97
C MET A 1 1.04 -11.65 9.53
N GLU A 2 2.35 -11.37 9.51
CA GLU A 2 2.90 -10.07 9.09
C GLU A 2 2.70 -9.72 7.61
N THR A 3 2.70 -10.71 6.71
CA THR A 3 2.48 -10.50 5.27
C THR A 3 1.10 -9.96 4.92
N ALA A 4 0.05 -10.47 5.60
CA ALA A 4 -1.31 -9.96 5.47
C ALA A 4 -1.42 -8.52 5.99
N PHE A 5 -0.69 -8.20 7.05
CA PHE A 5 -0.60 -6.83 7.57
C PHE A 5 0.12 -5.88 6.58
N PHE A 6 1.22 -6.31 5.96
CA PHE A 6 1.90 -5.51 4.93
C PHE A 6 1.08 -5.33 3.66
N LEU A 7 0.27 -6.33 3.26
CA LEU A 7 -0.69 -6.18 2.17
C LEU A 7 -1.81 -5.20 2.52
N ALA A 8 -2.36 -5.26 3.73
CA ALA A 8 -3.37 -4.31 4.19
C ALA A 8 -2.82 -2.88 4.26
N MET A 9 -1.59 -2.70 4.77
CA MET A 9 -0.91 -1.40 4.80
C MET A 9 -0.51 -0.92 3.41
N GLY A 10 -0.09 -1.83 2.52
CA GLY A 10 0.19 -1.53 1.11
C GLY A 10 -1.07 -1.13 0.34
N TRP A 11 -2.20 -1.80 0.60
CA TRP A 11 -3.50 -1.44 0.06
C TRP A 11 -3.92 -0.04 0.51
N CYS A 12 -3.83 0.22 1.82
CA CYS A 12 -4.15 1.51 2.42
C CYS A 12 -3.24 2.63 1.88
N GLY A 13 -1.99 2.31 1.58
CA GLY A 13 -1.01 3.25 1.02
C GLY A 13 -1.13 3.45 -0.49
N THR A 14 -2.04 2.78 -1.19
CA THR A 14 -2.22 3.02 -2.62
C THR A 14 -2.93 4.37 -2.83
N LYS A 15 -2.32 5.26 -3.63
CA LYS A 15 -2.93 6.52 -4.06
C LYS A 15 -3.99 6.26 -5.13
N TYR A 16 -5.01 5.48 -4.80
CA TYR A 16 -6.15 5.24 -5.67
C TYR A 16 -7.33 6.13 -5.25
N PRO A 17 -7.62 7.22 -6.00
CA PRO A 17 -8.70 8.14 -5.66
C PRO A 17 -10.10 7.53 -5.76
N GLY A 18 -10.26 6.35 -6.37
CA GLY A 18 -11.56 5.70 -6.56
C GLY A 18 -12.05 4.85 -5.39
N TRP A 19 -11.17 4.26 -4.57
CA TRP A 19 -11.60 3.39 -3.46
C TRP A 19 -12.36 4.16 -2.37
N TRP A 20 -11.87 5.35 -1.98
CA TRP A 20 -12.61 6.26 -1.09
C TRP A 20 -13.88 6.80 -1.74
N LYS A 21 -13.84 7.21 -3.02
CA LYS A 21 -15.03 7.71 -3.72
C LYS A 21 -16.13 6.65 -3.83
N LYS A 22 -15.78 5.36 -3.94
CA LYS A 22 -16.71 4.23 -3.99
C LYS A 22 -17.36 3.95 -2.63
N PHE A 23 -16.66 4.22 -1.53
CA PHE A 23 -17.21 4.14 -0.17
C PHE A 23 -18.21 5.27 0.15
N PHE A 24 -18.03 6.46 -0.44
CA PHE A 24 -18.88 7.64 -0.20
C PHE A 24 -19.98 7.88 -1.27
N LYS A 25 -19.98 7.17 -2.41
CA LYS A 25 -21.03 7.29 -3.43
C LYS A 25 -22.14 6.24 -3.26
N ASN A 26 -23.33 6.69 -2.90
CA ASN A 26 -24.61 5.99 -3.14
C ASN A 26 -25.34 6.69 -4.30
N PRO A 27 -25.81 6.02 -5.36
CA PRO A 27 -25.82 4.57 -5.62
C PRO A 27 -24.51 4.05 -6.27
N PRO A 28 -24.23 2.73 -6.18
CA PRO A 28 -23.05 2.12 -6.80
C PRO A 28 -23.25 2.01 -8.31
N ILE A 29 -22.89 3.05 -9.05
CA ILE A 29 -22.88 3.01 -10.51
C ILE A 29 -21.72 2.08 -10.94
N PRO A 30 -21.99 0.98 -11.69
CA PRO A 30 -20.96 0.12 -12.23
C PRO A 30 -20.32 0.80 -13.46
N GLU A 31 -19.54 1.84 -13.23
CA GLU A 31 -18.60 2.31 -14.26
C GLU A 31 -17.45 1.29 -14.32
N PRO A 32 -17.11 0.74 -15.50
CA PRO A 32 -15.95 -0.14 -15.63
C PRO A 32 -14.71 0.64 -15.19
N GLU A 33 -14.10 0.24 -14.07
CA GLU A 33 -12.89 0.88 -13.57
C GLU A 33 -11.78 0.73 -14.63
N PRO A 34 -11.20 1.83 -15.14
CA PRO A 34 -10.14 1.74 -16.14
C PRO A 34 -9.00 0.86 -15.62
N TRP A 35 -8.49 -0.04 -16.46
CA TRP A 35 -7.49 -1.07 -16.09
C TRP A 35 -6.27 -0.53 -15.34
N TRP A 36 -5.87 0.72 -15.62
CA TRP A 36 -4.79 1.43 -14.93
C TRP A 36 -4.99 1.51 -13.41
N ILE A 37 -6.24 1.57 -12.94
CA ILE A 37 -6.58 1.56 -11.52
C ILE A 37 -6.16 0.24 -10.89
N ILE A 38 -6.56 -0.86 -11.52
CA ILE A 38 -6.23 -2.22 -11.06
C ILE A 38 -4.71 -2.38 -11.06
N ALA A 39 -4.02 -1.83 -12.07
CA ALA A 39 -2.56 -1.81 -12.13
C ALA A 39 -1.93 -1.00 -10.98
N THR A 40 -2.45 0.19 -10.64
CA THR A 40 -1.94 1.00 -9.52
C THR A 40 -2.17 0.34 -8.15
N ILE A 41 -3.31 -0.33 -7.97
CA ILE A 41 -3.60 -1.09 -6.76
C ILE A 41 -2.64 -2.29 -6.63
N GLY A 42 -2.46 -3.04 -7.72
CA GLY A 42 -1.51 -4.15 -7.76
C GLY A 42 -0.08 -3.69 -7.48
N LEU A 43 0.36 -2.58 -8.07
CA LEU A 43 1.67 -1.98 -7.83
C LEU A 43 1.86 -1.58 -6.37
N GLY A 44 0.87 -0.95 -5.74
CA GLY A 44 0.99 -0.55 -4.33
C GLY A 44 0.92 -1.72 -3.36
N LEU A 45 0.17 -2.79 -3.67
CA LEU A 45 0.19 -4.04 -2.91
C LEU A 45 1.57 -4.72 -2.97
N ILE A 46 2.14 -4.83 -4.17
CA ILE A 46 3.47 -5.43 -4.37
C ILE A 46 4.54 -4.57 -3.70
N ALA A 47 4.49 -3.25 -3.88
CA ALA A 47 5.43 -2.32 -3.27
C ALA A 47 5.34 -2.31 -1.74
N GLY A 48 4.13 -2.34 -1.18
CA GLY A 48 3.93 -2.41 0.27
C GLY A 48 4.38 -3.75 0.86
N LEU A 49 4.09 -4.88 0.20
CA LEU A 49 4.57 -6.18 0.64
C LEU A 49 6.11 -6.27 0.54
N ALA A 50 6.71 -5.86 -0.57
CA ALA A 50 8.17 -5.87 -0.75
C ALA A 50 8.85 -4.93 0.26
N GLY A 51 8.36 -3.70 0.40
CA GLY A 51 8.89 -2.72 1.35
C GLY A 51 8.79 -3.21 2.80
N GLY A 52 7.60 -3.66 3.22
CA GLY A 52 7.37 -4.16 4.58
C GLY A 52 8.19 -5.39 4.92
N THR A 53 8.34 -6.33 3.99
CA THR A 53 9.14 -7.55 4.20
C THR A 53 10.63 -7.26 4.28
N ILE A 54 11.18 -6.48 3.35
CA ILE A 54 12.60 -6.11 3.35
C ILE A 54 12.94 -5.34 4.63
N PHE A 55 12.10 -4.38 5.01
CA PHE A 55 12.31 -3.59 6.21
C PHE A 55 12.17 -4.42 7.49
N SER A 56 11.18 -5.32 7.56
CA SER A 56 11.01 -6.25 8.70
C SER A 56 12.25 -7.14 8.89
N ILE A 57 12.84 -7.65 7.81
CA ILE A 57 14.08 -8.44 7.86
C ILE A 57 15.24 -7.59 8.40
N ALA A 58 15.37 -6.34 7.92
CA ALA A 58 16.46 -5.46 8.32
C ALA A 58 16.40 -5.03 9.80
N ILE A 59 15.19 -4.79 10.34
CA ILE A 59 15.02 -4.32 11.72
C ILE A 59 14.89 -5.45 12.76
N ARG A 60 14.79 -6.71 12.33
CA ARG A 60 14.54 -7.85 13.23
C ARG A 60 15.58 -8.01 14.33
N ASN A 61 16.84 -7.65 14.04
CA ASN A 61 17.96 -7.73 14.97
C ASN A 61 18.29 -6.39 15.64
N SER A 62 17.50 -5.34 15.37
CA SER A 62 17.75 -4.01 15.91
C SER A 62 17.11 -3.85 17.29
N PRO A 63 17.88 -3.59 18.35
CA PRO A 63 17.34 -3.43 19.71
C PRO A 63 16.40 -2.21 19.83
N PHE A 64 16.56 -1.21 18.97
CA PHE A 64 15.67 -0.04 18.87
C PHE A 64 14.23 -0.37 18.47
N PHE A 65 14.01 -1.50 17.78
CA PHE A 65 12.70 -1.91 17.28
C PHE A 65 12.12 -3.13 18.02
N ALA A 66 12.75 -3.54 19.13
CA ALA A 66 12.26 -4.62 19.97
C ALA A 66 10.86 -4.29 20.49
N GLY A 67 9.86 -5.09 20.10
CA GLY A 67 8.45 -4.88 20.45
C GLY A 67 7.65 -3.94 19.53
N GLN A 68 8.30 -3.20 18.61
CA GLN A 68 7.63 -2.29 17.67
C GLN A 68 7.93 -2.59 16.18
N ALA A 69 8.72 -3.62 15.90
CA ALA A 69 9.13 -4.00 14.54
C ALA A 69 7.94 -4.17 13.58
N ALA A 70 6.82 -4.73 14.03
CA ALA A 70 5.62 -4.90 13.20
C ALA A 70 4.99 -3.56 12.79
N ILE A 71 4.91 -2.59 13.71
CA ILE A 71 4.31 -1.27 13.42
C ILE A 71 5.25 -0.47 12.50
N ALA A 72 6.55 -0.50 12.76
CA ALA A 72 7.55 0.19 11.94
C ALA A 72 7.57 -0.35 10.50
N SER A 73 7.53 -1.67 10.33
CA SER A 73 7.44 -2.31 9.01
C SER A 73 6.10 -2.10 8.32
N GLY A 74 4.99 -1.99 9.05
CA GLY A 74 3.70 -1.58 8.50
C GLY A 74 3.67 -0.15 7.97
N LEU A 75 4.23 0.79 8.72
CA LEU A 75 4.37 2.19 8.29
C LEU A 75 5.29 2.30 7.07
N PHE A 76 6.38 1.53 7.06
CA PHE A 76 7.27 1.49 5.90
C PHE A 76 6.54 0.94 4.67
N ALA A 77 5.81 -0.17 4.81
CA ALA A 77 4.97 -0.75 3.75
C ALA A 77 3.99 0.29 3.16
N PHE A 78 3.28 1.02 4.02
CA PHE A 78 2.37 2.09 3.62
C PHE A 78 3.09 3.24 2.90
N GLY A 79 4.25 3.67 3.40
CA GLY A 79 5.07 4.70 2.76
C GLY A 79 5.56 4.30 1.37
N THR A 80 6.12 3.08 1.24
CA THR A 80 6.56 2.55 -0.06
C THR A 80 5.41 2.44 -1.06
N ALA A 81 4.24 1.98 -0.63
CA ALA A 81 3.06 1.92 -1.49
C ALA A 81 2.62 3.32 -1.96
N ASN A 82 2.63 4.33 -1.07
CA ASN A 82 2.28 5.71 -1.41
C ASN A 82 3.25 6.34 -2.41
N ILE A 83 4.55 6.14 -2.21
CA ILE A 83 5.59 6.69 -3.11
C ILE A 83 5.47 6.03 -4.48
N VAL A 84 5.42 4.70 -4.55
CA VAL A 84 5.38 3.97 -5.82
C VAL A 84 4.10 4.28 -6.59
N THR A 85 2.94 4.28 -5.93
CA THR A 85 1.67 4.62 -6.58
C THR A 85 1.56 6.11 -6.91
N GLY A 86 2.13 6.99 -6.07
CA GLY A 86 2.23 8.42 -6.34
C GLY A 86 3.08 8.74 -7.58
N ILE A 87 4.21 8.07 -7.74
CA ILE A 87 5.07 8.17 -8.93
C ILE A 87 4.35 7.61 -10.15
N ALA A 88 3.78 6.39 -10.05
CA ALA A 88 3.07 5.76 -11.16
C ALA A 88 1.87 6.60 -11.65
N THR A 89 1.17 7.28 -10.75
CA THR A 89 0.06 8.18 -11.10
C THR A 89 0.55 9.53 -11.64
N SER A 90 1.74 9.99 -11.29
CA SER A 90 2.32 11.25 -11.79
C SER A 90 2.75 11.17 -13.25
N PHE A 91 3.10 10.00 -13.77
CA PHE A 91 3.44 9.79 -15.19
C PHE A 91 2.24 9.75 -16.13
N ARG A 92 1.02 10.00 -15.61
CA ARG A 92 -0.23 9.97 -16.37
C ARG A 92 -0.69 11.36 -16.85
N ASN A 93 0.09 12.42 -16.59
CA ASN A 93 -0.15 13.76 -17.14
C ASN A 93 0.36 13.87 -18.57
#